data_AF-A0A059WTM2-F1
#
_entry.id   AF-A0A059WTM2-F1
#
_cell.length_a   1.000
_cell.length_b   1.000
_cell.length_c   1.000
_cell.angle_alpha   90.00
_cell.angle_beta   90.00
_cell.angle_gamma   90.00
#
_symmetry.space_group_name_H-M   'P 1'
#
loop_
_entity.id
_entity.type
_entity.pdbx_description
1 polymer ?
#
loop_
_entity_poly.entity_id
_entity_poly.type
_entity_poly.pdbx_seq_one_letter_code
_entity_poly.pdbx_strand_id
1 'polypeptide(L)'
;MVFQPHRYSRTRDLFDDFANVLSHVDVLLMLDVYSAGETAIPGADSRSLCRAIRNRGKVDPILVPEHDALPEMLAPLLSGNDLILVQGAGNVGKVARKLADTKLQPERKAEDRHGG
;
A
#
# COMPACT_ATOMS: atom_id res chain seq x y z
N MET A 1 -2.87 1.58 7.78
CA MET A 1 -3.67 1.76 6.54
C MET A 1 -2.91 1.20 5.36
N VAL A 2 -3.59 0.45 4.49
CA VAL A 2 -3.12 0.09 3.15
C VAL A 2 -3.86 0.98 2.16
N PHE A 3 -3.13 1.82 1.42
CA PHE A 3 -3.73 2.79 0.49
C PHE A 3 -3.30 2.54 -0.95
N GLN A 4 -4.27 2.52 -1.87
CA GLN A 4 -4.02 2.52 -3.32
C GLN A 4 -4.56 3.81 -3.95
N PRO A 5 -3.68 4.71 -4.44
CA PRO A 5 -4.13 5.86 -5.21
C PRO A 5 -4.82 5.41 -6.50
N HIS A 6 -5.83 6.15 -6.94
CA HIS A 6 -6.59 5.86 -8.16
C HIS A 6 -6.50 7.02 -9.13
N ARG A 7 -5.98 6.74 -10.34
CA ARG A 7 -5.61 7.69 -11.42
C ARG A 7 -4.40 8.56 -11.09
N TYR A 8 -3.54 8.77 -12.07
CA TYR A 8 -2.40 9.68 -11.97
C TYR A 8 -2.86 11.14 -11.94
N SER A 9 -3.87 11.47 -12.73
CA SER A 9 -4.48 12.81 -12.77
C SER A 9 -4.95 13.26 -11.40
N ARG A 10 -5.70 12.41 -10.68
CA ARG A 10 -6.18 12.68 -9.33
C ARG A 10 -5.06 12.80 -8.31
N THR A 11 -4.05 11.92 -8.39
CA THR A 11 -2.88 12.00 -7.50
C THR A 11 -2.13 13.31 -7.69
N ARG A 12 -1.99 13.80 -8.94
CA ARG A 12 -1.42 15.11 -9.23
C ARG A 12 -2.26 16.24 -8.65
N ASP A 13 -3.56 16.25 -8.95
CA ASP A 13 -4.44 17.38 -8.64
C ASP A 13 -4.64 17.58 -7.13
N LEU A 14 -4.56 16.50 -6.35
CA LEU A 14 -4.76 16.51 -4.89
C LEU A 14 -3.50 16.07 -4.13
N PHE A 15 -2.32 16.25 -4.72
CA PHE A 15 -1.07 15.68 -4.21
C PHE A 15 -0.79 16.08 -2.76
N ASP A 16 -0.85 17.39 -2.47
CA ASP A 16 -0.56 17.92 -1.14
C ASP A 16 -1.64 17.54 -0.11
N ASP A 17 -2.90 17.44 -0.54
CA ASP A 17 -4.01 17.01 0.29
C ASP A 17 -3.88 15.53 0.67
N PHE A 18 -3.53 14.67 -0.29
CA PHE A 18 -3.22 13.26 -0.01
C PHE A 18 -2.04 13.14 0.93
N ALA A 19 -0.94 13.84 0.66
CA ALA A 19 0.23 13.83 1.53
C ALA A 19 -0.13 14.31 2.95
N ASN A 20 -1.05 15.26 3.09
CA ASN A 20 -1.53 15.71 4.38
C ASN A 20 -2.37 14.66 5.10
N VAL A 21 -3.44 14.18 4.49
CA VAL A 21 -4.38 13.25 5.13
C VAL A 21 -3.70 11.92 5.47
N LEU A 22 -2.92 11.36 4.55
CA LEU A 22 -2.23 10.09 4.74
C LEU A 22 -1.11 10.15 5.79
N SER A 23 -0.68 11.34 6.22
CA SER A 23 0.28 11.51 7.32
C SER A 23 -0.32 11.33 8.73
N HIS A 24 -1.64 11.08 8.84
CA HIS A 24 -2.33 10.98 10.14
C HIS A 24 -2.49 9.54 10.65
N VAL A 25 -2.06 8.53 9.88
CA VAL A 25 -2.13 7.13 10.30
C VAL A 25 -0.83 6.72 11.01
N ASP A 26 -0.91 5.74 11.91
CA ASP A 26 0.27 5.23 12.62
C ASP A 26 1.23 4.47 11.69
N VAL A 27 0.66 3.67 10.79
CA VAL A 27 1.40 2.87 9.81
C VAL A 27 0.74 3.00 8.44
N LEU A 28 1.53 3.32 7.41
CA LEU A 28 1.07 3.46 6.04
C LEU A 28 1.81 2.51 5.09
N LEU A 29 1.07 1.60 4.47
CA LEU A 29 1.52 0.83 3.32
C LEU A 29 0.89 1.43 2.06
N MET A 30 1.72 1.79 1.09
CA MET A 30 1.31 2.44 -0.15
C MET A 30 1.43 1.45 -1.31
N LEU A 31 0.34 1.16 -2.01
CA LEU A 31 0.35 0.40 -3.25
C LEU A 31 0.64 1.34 -4.44
N ASP A 32 1.05 0.77 -5.58
CA ASP A 32 1.20 1.54 -6.81
C ASP A 32 -0.14 2.11 -7.30
N VAL A 33 -0.06 3.26 -7.99
CA VAL A 33 -1.23 3.96 -8.54
C VAL A 33 -1.99 3.03 -9.47
N TYR A 34 -3.27 2.81 -9.17
CA TYR A 34 -4.17 2.18 -10.13
C TYR A 34 -4.47 3.17 -11.26
N SER A 35 -3.86 2.95 -12.43
CA SER A 35 -3.87 3.94 -13.53
C SER A 35 -5.26 4.26 -14.08
N ALA A 36 -6.19 3.30 -14.02
CA ALA A 36 -7.51 3.39 -14.66
C ALA A 36 -7.43 3.81 -16.14
N GLY A 37 -6.40 3.35 -16.86
CA GLY A 37 -6.17 3.64 -18.28
C GLY A 37 -5.33 4.90 -18.56
N GLU A 38 -4.89 5.62 -17.53
CA GLU A 38 -4.06 6.80 -17.71
C GLU A 38 -2.58 6.44 -17.93
N THR A 39 -1.90 7.23 -18.76
CA THR A 39 -0.44 7.24 -18.83
C THR A 39 0.14 7.80 -17.53
N ALA A 40 1.26 7.24 -17.08
CA ALA A 40 1.97 7.75 -15.91
C ALA A 40 2.30 9.25 -16.06
N ILE A 41 2.07 10.01 -14.99
CA ILE A 41 2.39 11.44 -14.93
C ILE A 41 3.59 11.62 -13.99
N PRO A 42 4.70 12.24 -14.45
CA PRO A 42 5.87 12.48 -13.62
C PRO A 42 5.51 13.21 -12.32
N GLY A 43 5.99 12.69 -11.19
CA GLY A 43 5.75 13.27 -9.87
C GLY A 43 4.39 12.92 -9.24
N ALA A 44 3.49 12.24 -9.97
CA ALA A 44 2.16 11.86 -9.49
C ALA A 44 2.03 10.35 -9.21
N ASP A 45 3.14 9.70 -8.85
CA ASP A 45 3.20 8.28 -8.51
C ASP A 45 3.28 8.06 -6.99
N SER A 46 3.04 6.81 -6.57
CA SER A 46 3.07 6.41 -5.16
C SER A 46 4.43 6.65 -4.50
N ARG A 47 5.54 6.55 -5.26
CA ARG A 47 6.89 6.81 -4.76
C ARG A 47 7.08 8.29 -4.40
N SER A 48 6.59 9.18 -5.25
CA SER A 48 6.61 10.63 -5.04
C SER A 48 5.76 10.99 -3.82
N LEU A 49 4.58 10.40 -3.69
CA LEU A 49 3.71 10.60 -2.54
C LEU A 49 4.33 10.08 -1.23
N CYS A 50 4.94 8.89 -1.23
CA CYS A 50 5.68 8.36 -0.08
C CYS A 50 6.82 9.28 0.35
N ARG A 51 7.58 9.83 -0.60
CA ARG A 51 8.66 10.79 -0.30
C ARG A 51 8.11 12.07 0.33
N ALA A 52 7.03 12.61 -0.21
CA ALA A 52 6.39 13.81 0.32
C ALA A 52 5.87 13.60 1.75
N ILE A 53 5.24 12.46 2.02
CA ILE A 53 4.76 12.09 3.36
C ILE A 53 5.93 11.90 4.32
N ARG A 54 6.97 11.15 3.92
CA ARG A 54 8.18 10.94 4.75
C ARG A 54 8.85 12.26 5.12
N ASN A 55 8.94 13.21 4.19
CA ASN A 55 9.53 14.53 4.45
C ASN A 55 8.75 15.35 5.50
N ARG A 56 7.48 15.02 5.78
CA ARG A 56 6.70 15.65 6.86
C ARG A 56 7.06 15.11 8.25
N GLY A 57 7.77 13.98 8.33
CA GLY A 57 8.36 13.46 9.56
C GLY A 57 7.39 12.78 10.55
N LYS A 58 6.11 12.59 10.18
CA LYS A 58 5.10 11.97 11.06
C LYS A 58 4.98 10.46 10.89
N VAL A 59 5.05 9.99 9.65
CA VAL A 59 4.95 8.58 9.28
C VAL A 59 5.97 8.28 8.20
N ASP A 60 6.52 7.06 8.21
CA ASP A 60 7.43 6.55 7.19
C ASP A 60 6.71 5.51 6.31
N PRO A 61 6.21 5.89 5.12
CA PRO A 61 5.39 4.99 4.32
C PRO A 61 6.21 3.88 3.67
N ILE A 62 5.68 2.66 3.73
CA ILE A 62 6.25 1.49 3.09
C ILE A 62 5.62 1.33 1.71
N LEU A 63 6.40 1.46 0.64
CA LEU A 63 5.93 1.22 -0.72
C LEU A 63 5.86 -0.31 -0.98
N VAL A 64 4.72 -0.76 -1.48
CA VAL A 64 4.46 -2.17 -1.84
C VAL A 64 4.00 -2.20 -3.31
N PRO A 65 4.93 -2.37 -4.27
CA PRO A 65 4.60 -2.33 -5.70
C PRO A 65 3.72 -3.51 -6.13
N GLU A 66 4.00 -4.69 -5.57
CA GLU A 66 3.32 -5.93 -5.92
C GLU A 66 2.30 -6.32 -4.86
N HIS A 67 1.07 -6.55 -5.30
CA HIS A 67 -0.05 -6.87 -4.40
C HIS A 67 0.18 -8.18 -3.63
N ASP A 68 0.87 -9.14 -4.25
CA ASP A 68 1.14 -10.45 -3.64
C ASP A 68 2.18 -10.37 -2.53
N ALA A 69 3.03 -9.34 -2.52
CA ALA A 69 3.97 -9.09 -1.43
C ALA A 69 3.29 -8.45 -0.20
N LEU A 70 2.06 -7.92 -0.33
CA LEU A 70 1.42 -7.19 0.76
C LEU A 70 1.23 -8.02 2.04
N PRO A 71 0.76 -9.28 2.02
CA PRO A 71 0.63 -10.07 3.25
C PRO A 71 1.96 -10.26 3.98
N GLU A 72 3.04 -10.53 3.23
CA GLU A 72 4.39 -10.69 3.78
C GLU A 72 4.89 -9.39 4.44
N MET A 73 4.60 -8.24 3.81
CA MET A 73 5.00 -6.92 4.33
C MET A 73 4.13 -6.45 5.51
N LEU A 74 2.85 -6.82 5.53
CA LEU A 74 1.88 -6.38 6.53
C LEU A 74 2.01 -7.18 7.84
N ALA A 75 2.16 -8.50 7.75
CA ALA A 75 2.19 -9.39 8.92
C ALA A 75 3.16 -8.98 10.04
N PRO A 76 4.44 -8.61 9.78
CA PRO A 76 5.37 -8.23 10.84
C PRO A 76 5.06 -6.86 11.48
N LEU A 77 4.18 -6.06 10.87
CA LEU A 77 3.80 -4.74 11.38
C LEU A 77 2.62 -4.81 12.35
N LEU A 78 1.95 -5.96 12.45
CA LEU A 78 0.77 -6.12 13.30
C LEU A 78 1.15 -6.39 14.76
N SER A 79 0.55 -5.61 15.66
CA SER A 79 0.70 -5.66 17.11
C SER A 79 -0.38 -6.51 17.81
N GLY A 80 -1.44 -6.91 17.08
CA GLY A 80 -2.55 -7.72 17.59
C GLY A 80 -3.74 -6.91 18.13
N ASN A 81 -3.64 -5.58 18.18
CA ASN A 81 -4.73 -4.67 18.52
C ASN A 81 -4.94 -3.58 17.45
N ASP A 82 -4.59 -3.88 16.19
CA ASP A 82 -4.64 -2.90 15.10
C ASP A 82 -5.97 -2.94 14.35
N LEU A 83 -6.43 -1.77 13.93
CA LEU A 83 -7.47 -1.64 12.90
C LEU A 83 -6.80 -1.45 11.53
N ILE A 84 -6.98 -2.43 10.66
CA ILE A 84 -6.44 -2.37 9.29
C ILE A 84 -7.51 -1.78 8.37
N LEU A 85 -7.28 -0.54 7.92
CA LEU A 85 -8.05 0.05 6.83
C LEU A 85 -7.39 -0.27 5.49
N VAL A 86 -8.12 -0.96 4.62
CA VAL A 86 -7.74 -1.16 3.22
C VAL A 86 -8.57 -0.21 2.36
N GLN A 87 -7.93 0.81 1.80
CA GLN A 87 -8.61 1.95 1.19
C GLN A 87 -8.08 2.24 -0.21
N GLY A 88 -8.98 2.52 -1.15
CA GLY A 88 -8.64 2.87 -2.52
C GLY A 88 -9.75 2.48 -3.47
N ALA A 89 -9.43 2.48 -4.76
CA ALA A 89 -10.33 2.02 -5.82
C ALA A 89 -9.52 1.21 -6.86
N GLY A 90 -10.21 0.45 -7.72
CA GLY A 90 -9.57 -0.44 -8.68
C GLY A 90 -9.44 -1.86 -8.14
N ASN A 91 -8.23 -2.41 -8.10
CA ASN A 91 -7.98 -3.80 -7.68
C ASN A 91 -7.69 -3.96 -6.18
N VAL A 92 -7.71 -2.89 -5.38
CA VAL A 92 -7.59 -2.97 -3.91
C VAL A 92 -8.66 -3.87 -3.26
N GLY A 93 -9.85 -4.00 -3.85
CA GLY A 93 -10.88 -4.92 -3.34
C GLY A 93 -10.46 -6.39 -3.39
N LYS A 94 -9.68 -6.79 -4.40
CA LYS A 94 -9.09 -8.13 -4.48
C LYS A 94 -8.05 -8.34 -3.39
N VAL A 95 -7.27 -7.30 -3.10
CA VAL A 95 -6.28 -7.29 -2.03
C VAL A 95 -6.94 -7.48 -0.66
N ALA A 96 -8.00 -6.71 -0.38
CA ALA A 96 -8.78 -6.87 0.84
C ALA A 96 -9.35 -8.29 0.99
N ARG A 97 -9.88 -8.85 -0.10
CA ARG A 97 -10.41 -10.22 -0.10
C ARG A 97 -9.31 -11.25 0.17
N LYS A 98 -8.16 -11.15 -0.49
CA LYS A 98 -7.01 -12.04 -0.26
C LYS A 98 -6.55 -12.00 1.20
N LEU A 99 -6.39 -10.80 1.77
CA LEU A 99 -6.03 -10.63 3.19
C LEU A 99 -7.05 -11.25 4.15
N ALA A 100 -8.34 -11.13 3.84
CA ALA A 100 -9.40 -11.75 4.63
C ALA A 100 -9.39 -13.27 4.53
N ASP A 101 -9.27 -13.80 3.31
CA ASP A 101 -9.26 -15.25 3.04
C ASP A 101 -8.04 -15.92 3.68
N THR A 102 -6.87 -15.26 3.71
CA THR A 102 -5.67 -15.76 4.40
C THR A 102 -5.65 -15.47 5.90
N LYS A 103 -6.68 -14.79 6.45
CA LYS A 103 -6.71 -14.34 7.85
C LYS A 103 -5.45 -13.55 8.25
N LEU A 104 -5.00 -12.67 7.35
CA LEU A 104 -3.80 -11.86 7.49
C LEU A 104 -2.49 -12.67 7.58
N GLN A 105 -2.54 -13.98 7.32
CA GLN A 105 -1.35 -14.81 7.30
C GLN A 105 -0.66 -14.66 5.94
N PRO A 106 0.68 -14.55 5.91
CA PRO A 106 1.44 -14.68 4.68
C PRO A 106 1.31 -16.11 4.14
N GLU A 107 1.41 -16.27 2.82
CA GLU A 107 1.48 -17.60 2.22
C GLU A 107 2.75 -18.28 2.70
N ARG A 108 2.64 -19.50 3.26
CA ARG A 108 3.83 -20.34 3.50
C ARG A 108 4.45 -20.63 2.13
N LYS A 109 5.55 -19.96 1.79
CA LYS A 109 6.42 -20.47 0.73
C LYS A 109 6.79 -21.89 1.13
N ALA A 110 6.48 -22.85 0.27
CA ALA A 110 6.94 -24.22 0.43
C ALA A 110 8.46 -24.16 0.46
N GLU A 111 9.06 -24.26 1.64
CA GLU A 111 10.51 -24.35 1.78
C GLU A 111 11.02 -25.51 0.93
N ASP A 112 12.11 -25.21 0.22
CA ASP A 112 12.77 -26.06 -0.74
C ASP A 112 12.85 -27.52 -0.29
N ARG A 113 12.19 -28.39 -1.07
CA ARG A 113 12.62 -29.77 -1.25
C ARG A 113 13.93 -29.76 -2.04
N HIS A 114 15.03 -29.33 -1.41
CA HIS A 114 16.39 -29.63 -1.81
C HIS A 114 17.16 -30.12 -0.57
N GLY A 115 16.69 -31.25 -0.04
CA GLY A 115 17.53 -32.19 0.70
C GLY A 115 17.68 -33.44 -0.16
N GLY A 116 18.89 -33.67 -0.67
CA GLY A 116 19.27 -34.81 -1.50
C GLY A 116 20.55 -34.55 -2.25
#